data_AF-A0A242KCG4-F1
#
_entry.id   AF-A0A242KCG4-F1
#
_cell.length_a   1.000
_cell.length_b   1.000
_cell.length_c   1.000
_cell.angle_alpha   90.00
_cell.angle_beta   90.00
_cell.angle_gamma   90.00
#
_symmetry.space_group_name_H-M   'P 1'
#
loop_
_entity.id
_entity.type
_entity.pdbx_description
1 polymer ?
#
loop_
_entity_poly.entity_id
_entity_poly.type
_entity_poly.pdbx_seq_one_letter_code
_entity_poly.pdbx_strand_id
1 'polypeptide(L)'
;MWGISDTFADILFRYYSISSEALVSMRMLFAGMLILLYTTIVRKEKIFAVFQNKSDTISLLLFGIVGMVGCQFFFFKSIAINGASLATILQFTSPIVIYFYLLLRKENKLNVVEIFLIFLTFFGVMLILTTGSASVFSILGLLIGGASAFGAAFYTVQPRMLLKKYGSPVIVGWGMLFGGLAFQFIHPFWQLSIEVTLPSILLLLGIIVLGTAVAFISYLSSMAYIEAPLASVLTALEPLVASLLAVMIFGKSFGFLELLGIALVLIAVTLLSFVDRKIKSQPEEEPHEECGTYNLIPPSFIHPKPNKRRDRSNFFDNKSKFNKNL
;
A
#
# COMPACT_ATOMS: atom_id res chain seq x y z
N MET A 1 0.74 -12.62 3.66
CA MET A 1 0.27 -12.40 5.04
C MET A 1 -1.25 -12.27 5.08
N TRP A 2 -1.84 -11.41 4.24
CA TRP A 2 -3.31 -11.32 4.09
C TRP A 2 -3.96 -12.67 3.74
N GLY A 3 -3.53 -13.38 2.69
CA GLY A 3 -4.16 -14.67 2.35
C GLY A 3 -4.15 -15.74 3.47
N ILE A 4 -3.13 -15.75 4.34
CA ILE A 4 -3.10 -16.60 5.54
C ILE A 4 -4.11 -16.09 6.57
N SER A 5 -4.13 -14.78 6.80
CA SER A 5 -5.10 -14.13 7.68
C SER A 5 -6.55 -14.36 7.24
N ASP A 6 -6.83 -14.38 5.95
CA ASP A 6 -8.18 -14.63 5.41
C ASP A 6 -8.60 -16.07 5.67
N THR A 7 -7.65 -17.01 5.58
CA THR A 7 -7.89 -18.41 5.95
C THR A 7 -8.19 -18.54 7.45
N PHE A 8 -7.46 -17.83 8.31
CA PHE A 8 -7.76 -17.79 9.75
C PHE A 8 -9.12 -17.14 10.03
N ALA A 9 -9.47 -16.09 9.30
CA ALA A 9 -10.77 -15.43 9.40
C ALA A 9 -11.90 -16.39 8.99
N ASP A 10 -11.75 -17.13 7.89
CA ASP A 10 -12.72 -18.14 7.44
C ASP A 10 -12.93 -19.24 8.50
N ILE A 11 -11.86 -19.71 9.14
CA ILE A 11 -11.95 -20.66 10.28
C ILE A 11 -12.73 -20.04 11.45
N LEU A 12 -12.42 -18.79 11.82
CA LEU A 12 -13.15 -18.10 12.89
C LEU A 12 -14.63 -17.89 12.55
N PHE A 13 -14.96 -17.56 11.30
CA PHE A 13 -16.34 -17.37 10.86
C PHE A 13 -17.13 -18.68 10.87
N ARG A 14 -16.52 -19.79 10.44
CA ARG A 14 -17.22 -21.09 10.32
C ARG A 14 -17.35 -21.84 11.63
N TYR A 15 -16.33 -21.81 12.48
CA TYR A 15 -16.27 -22.64 13.68
C TYR A 15 -16.50 -21.88 14.99
N TYR A 16 -16.26 -20.56 15.01
CA TYR A 16 -16.36 -19.74 16.22
C TYR A 16 -17.41 -18.63 16.11
N SER A 17 -18.16 -18.57 15.00
CA SER A 17 -19.29 -17.66 14.76
C SER A 17 -18.99 -16.18 15.07
N ILE A 18 -17.75 -15.75 14.87
CA ILE A 18 -17.41 -14.31 14.98
C ILE A 18 -18.08 -13.55 13.82
N SER A 19 -18.60 -12.35 14.07
CA SER A 19 -19.05 -11.48 12.99
C SER A 19 -17.86 -10.83 12.28
N SER A 20 -18.01 -10.56 10.98
CA SER A 20 -16.97 -9.91 10.17
C SER A 20 -16.64 -8.49 10.66
N GLU A 21 -17.65 -7.79 11.16
CA GLU A 21 -17.60 -6.44 11.70
C GLU A 21 -16.84 -6.41 13.03
N ALA A 22 -17.09 -7.39 13.92
CA ALA A 22 -16.36 -7.52 15.17
C ALA A 22 -14.88 -7.83 14.91
N LEU A 23 -14.58 -8.72 13.96
CA LEU A 23 -13.20 -9.04 13.59
C LEU A 23 -12.44 -7.80 13.10
N VAL A 24 -13.09 -6.96 12.30
CA VAL A 24 -12.49 -5.73 11.78
C VAL A 24 -12.29 -4.67 12.85
N SER A 25 -13.30 -4.47 13.69
CA SER A 25 -13.21 -3.56 14.83
C SER A 25 -12.01 -3.92 15.70
N MET A 26 -11.89 -5.19 16.10
CA MET A 26 -10.79 -5.70 16.91
C MET A 26 -9.44 -5.59 16.20
N ARG A 27 -9.34 -6.06 14.95
CA ARG A 27 -8.05 -6.08 14.25
C ARG A 27 -7.50 -4.68 14.03
N MET A 28 -8.33 -3.71 13.68
CA MET A 28 -7.89 -2.33 13.49
C MET A 28 -7.49 -1.68 14.81
N LEU A 29 -8.32 -1.84 15.85
CA LEU A 29 -8.06 -1.25 17.17
C LEU A 29 -6.77 -1.80 17.79
N PHE A 30 -6.65 -3.13 17.89
CA PHE A 30 -5.50 -3.76 18.52
C PHE A 30 -4.24 -3.68 17.66
N ALA A 31 -4.33 -3.81 16.33
CA ALA A 31 -3.15 -3.60 15.48
C ALA A 31 -2.64 -2.16 15.56
N GLY A 32 -3.54 -1.16 15.52
CA GLY A 32 -3.18 0.24 15.67
C GLY A 32 -2.47 0.51 17.00
N MET A 33 -3.02 -0.01 18.10
CA MET A 33 -2.40 0.09 19.43
C MET A 33 -1.04 -0.59 19.49
N LEU A 34 -0.92 -1.82 18.98
CA LEU A 34 0.35 -2.57 18.97
C LEU A 34 1.42 -1.89 18.13
N ILE A 35 1.06 -1.35 16.96
CA ILE A 35 1.99 -0.62 16.09
C ILE A 35 2.50 0.64 16.80
N LEU A 36 1.61 1.43 17.41
CA LEU A 36 2.00 2.65 18.11
C LEU A 36 2.85 2.35 19.35
N LEU A 37 2.53 1.28 20.08
CA LEU A 37 3.32 0.80 21.20
C LEU A 37 4.73 0.38 20.76
N TYR A 38 4.82 -0.44 19.72
CA TYR A 38 6.09 -0.84 19.10
C TYR A 38 6.90 0.38 18.65
N THR A 39 6.26 1.33 17.98
CA THR A 39 6.90 2.53 17.45
C THR A 39 7.44 3.43 18.57
N THR A 40 6.72 3.53 19.68
CA THR A 40 7.12 4.34 20.84
C THR A 40 8.22 3.67 21.66
N ILE A 41 8.09 2.37 21.94
CA ILE A 41 9.01 1.65 22.83
C ILE A 41 10.29 1.24 22.10
N VAL A 42 10.15 0.63 20.91
CA VAL A 42 11.27 0.03 20.18
C VAL A 42 11.95 1.06 19.29
N ARG A 43 11.18 1.77 18.44
CA ARG A 43 11.75 2.76 17.52
C ARG A 43 12.02 4.11 18.18
N LYS A 44 11.43 4.36 19.35
CA LYS A 44 11.53 5.64 20.10
C LYS A 44 11.16 6.86 19.23
N GLU A 45 10.25 6.66 18.29
CA GLU A 45 9.80 7.72 17.39
C GLU A 45 8.72 8.58 18.07
N LYS A 46 8.66 9.85 17.69
CA LYS A 46 7.66 10.80 18.21
C LYS A 46 6.32 10.57 17.51
N ILE A 47 5.54 9.61 17.99
CA ILE A 47 4.24 9.25 17.39
C ILE A 47 3.24 10.41 17.33
N PHE A 48 3.35 11.40 18.21
CA PHE A 48 2.44 12.55 18.25
C PHE A 48 2.87 13.73 17.35
N ALA A 49 4.00 13.63 16.64
CA ALA A 49 4.50 14.72 15.79
C ALA A 49 3.53 15.09 14.65
N VAL A 50 2.71 14.13 14.19
CA VAL A 50 1.70 14.35 13.15
C VAL A 50 0.59 15.33 13.58
N PHE A 51 0.32 15.42 14.89
CA PHE A 51 -0.72 16.31 15.43
C PHE A 51 -0.28 17.77 15.59
N GLN A 52 1.01 18.05 15.40
CA GLN A 52 1.53 19.42 15.49
C GLN A 52 1.16 20.26 14.27
N ASN A 53 0.88 19.62 13.13
CA ASN A 53 0.45 20.28 11.92
C ASN A 53 -1.01 19.90 11.61
N LYS A 54 -1.88 20.91 11.52
CA LYS A 54 -3.31 20.72 11.24
C LYS A 54 -3.56 20.03 9.89
N SER A 55 -2.79 20.37 8.87
CA SER A 55 -2.92 19.78 7.53
C SER A 55 -2.57 18.29 7.56
N ASP A 56 -1.48 17.93 8.23
CA ASP A 56 -1.06 16.52 8.36
C ASP A 56 -2.05 15.72 9.22
N THR A 57 -2.60 16.34 10.27
CA THR A 57 -3.64 15.74 11.11
C THR A 57 -4.91 15.44 10.32
N ILE A 58 -5.41 16.40 9.54
CA ILE A 58 -6.59 16.22 8.70
C ILE A 58 -6.32 15.13 7.66
N SER A 59 -5.14 15.16 7.04
CA SER A 59 -4.69 14.16 6.06
C SER A 59 -4.65 12.75 6.66
N LEU A 60 -4.22 12.61 7.93
CA LEU A 60 -4.22 11.34 8.68
C LEU A 60 -5.64 10.88 9.04
N LEU A 61 -6.52 11.79 9.44
CA LEU A 61 -7.93 11.46 9.72
C LEU A 61 -8.67 11.03 8.45
N LEU A 62 -8.42 11.69 7.32
CA LEU A 62 -8.94 11.27 6.02
C LEU A 62 -8.43 9.88 5.64
N PHE A 63 -7.14 9.61 5.81
CA PHE A 63 -6.56 8.28 5.60
C PHE A 63 -7.28 7.19 6.42
N GLY A 64 -7.43 7.42 7.74
CA GLY A 64 -8.03 6.44 8.65
C GLY A 64 -9.53 6.26 8.43
N ILE A 65 -10.30 7.35 8.37
CA ILE A 65 -11.76 7.31 8.33
C ILE A 65 -12.28 7.13 6.90
N VAL A 66 -11.86 7.97 5.96
CA VAL A 66 -12.37 7.89 4.58
C VAL A 66 -11.72 6.73 3.83
N GLY A 67 -10.41 6.59 3.95
CA GLY A 67 -9.65 5.52 3.29
C GLY A 67 -9.93 4.16 3.90
N MET A 68 -9.41 3.90 5.09
CA MET A 68 -9.46 2.55 5.67
C MET A 68 -10.87 2.14 6.10
N VAL A 69 -11.58 2.96 6.90
CA VAL A 69 -12.94 2.61 7.34
C VAL A 69 -13.92 2.60 6.18
N GLY A 70 -13.88 3.61 5.30
CA GLY A 70 -14.73 3.66 4.11
C GLY A 70 -14.56 2.44 3.22
N CYS A 71 -13.31 2.08 2.86
CA CYS A 71 -13.01 0.89 2.08
C CYS A 71 -13.63 -0.37 2.72
N GLN A 72 -13.40 -0.56 4.02
CA GLN A 72 -13.82 -1.75 4.72
C GLN A 72 -15.34 -1.85 4.88
N PHE A 73 -16.00 -0.74 5.17
CA PHE A 73 -17.45 -0.67 5.28
C PHE A 73 -18.12 -1.00 3.94
N PHE A 74 -17.69 -0.36 2.84
CA PHE A 74 -18.23 -0.65 1.52
C PHE A 74 -17.97 -2.10 1.09
N PHE A 75 -16.79 -2.64 1.42
CA PHE A 75 -16.47 -4.03 1.13
C PHE A 75 -17.45 -4.99 1.81
N PHE A 76 -17.65 -4.90 3.14
CA PHE A 76 -18.60 -5.78 3.84
C PHE A 76 -20.04 -5.58 3.42
N LYS A 77 -20.43 -4.33 3.17
CA LYS A 77 -21.76 -4.01 2.64
C LYS A 77 -21.97 -4.69 1.27
N SER A 78 -20.93 -4.76 0.43
CA SER A 78 -20.98 -5.48 -0.85
C SER A 78 -21.08 -7.00 -0.63
N ILE A 79 -20.32 -7.56 0.32
CA ILE A 79 -20.41 -8.98 0.70
C ILE A 79 -21.84 -9.35 1.12
N ALA A 80 -22.46 -8.52 1.97
CA ALA A 80 -23.81 -8.75 2.45
C ALA A 80 -24.88 -8.75 1.34
N ILE A 81 -24.65 -8.00 0.25
CA ILE A 81 -25.62 -7.86 -0.84
C ILE A 81 -25.38 -8.88 -1.96
N ASN A 82 -24.12 -9.05 -2.39
CA ASN A 82 -23.75 -9.80 -3.59
C ASN A 82 -22.79 -10.97 -3.33
N GLY A 83 -22.40 -11.21 -2.08
CA GLY A 83 -21.49 -12.27 -1.69
C GLY A 83 -20.01 -11.90 -1.76
N ALA A 84 -19.19 -12.74 -1.12
CA ALA A 84 -17.75 -12.51 -0.92
C ALA A 84 -16.94 -12.49 -2.23
N SER A 85 -17.22 -13.41 -3.15
CA SER A 85 -16.50 -13.50 -4.43
C SER A 85 -16.65 -12.22 -5.26
N LEU A 86 -17.87 -11.72 -5.42
CA LEU A 86 -18.12 -10.52 -6.23
C LEU A 86 -17.57 -9.25 -5.57
N ALA A 87 -17.75 -9.10 -4.26
CA ALA A 87 -17.17 -7.98 -3.51
C ALA A 87 -15.65 -7.92 -3.68
N THR A 88 -14.99 -9.07 -3.64
CA THR A 88 -13.53 -9.19 -3.80
C THR A 88 -13.10 -8.86 -5.23
N ILE A 89 -13.81 -9.35 -6.24
CA ILE A 89 -13.56 -8.96 -7.64
C ILE A 89 -13.67 -7.45 -7.82
N LEU A 90 -14.73 -6.85 -7.31
CA LEU A 90 -14.93 -5.39 -7.42
C LEU A 90 -13.83 -4.63 -6.69
N GLN A 91 -13.44 -5.05 -5.49
CA GLN A 91 -12.34 -4.47 -4.73
C GLN A 91 -11.00 -4.55 -5.49
N PHE A 92 -10.77 -5.64 -6.23
CA PHE A 92 -9.60 -5.86 -7.08
C PHE A 92 -9.58 -5.01 -8.36
N THR A 93 -10.58 -4.16 -8.60
CA THR A 93 -10.47 -3.08 -9.59
C THR A 93 -9.62 -1.90 -9.06
N SER A 94 -9.27 -1.87 -7.78
CA SER A 94 -8.46 -0.80 -7.18
C SER A 94 -7.11 -0.52 -7.87
N PRO A 95 -6.33 -1.49 -8.38
CA PRO A 95 -5.09 -1.18 -9.10
C PRO A 95 -5.36 -0.40 -10.39
N ILE A 96 -6.49 -0.66 -11.06
CA ILE A 96 -6.94 0.09 -12.25
C ILE A 96 -7.22 1.53 -11.85
N VAL A 97 -8.00 1.75 -10.78
CA VAL A 97 -8.32 3.08 -10.25
C VAL A 97 -7.04 3.84 -9.88
N ILE A 98 -6.10 3.19 -9.19
CA ILE A 98 -4.80 3.78 -8.82
C ILE A 98 -4.01 4.19 -10.07
N TYR A 99 -3.89 3.32 -11.07
CA TYR A 99 -3.13 3.61 -12.28
C TYR A 99 -3.69 4.82 -13.04
N PHE A 100 -5.00 4.85 -13.27
CA PHE A 100 -5.65 5.99 -13.95
C PHE A 100 -5.57 7.27 -13.12
N TYR A 101 -5.68 7.19 -11.80
CA TYR A 101 -5.50 8.35 -10.93
C TYR A 101 -4.11 8.98 -11.08
N LEU A 102 -3.06 8.15 -11.11
CA LEU A 102 -1.68 8.63 -11.27
C LEU A 102 -1.41 9.18 -12.67
N LEU A 103 -2.04 8.60 -13.70
CA LEU A 103 -1.99 9.11 -15.06
C LEU A 103 -2.63 10.50 -15.16
N LEU A 104 -3.79 10.71 -14.51
CA LEU A 104 -4.45 12.03 -14.44
C LEU A 104 -3.64 13.05 -13.65
N ARG A 105 -2.93 12.62 -12.60
CA ARG A 105 -1.99 13.45 -11.83
C ARG A 105 -0.68 13.73 -12.55
N LYS A 106 -0.46 13.14 -13.74
CA LYS A 106 0.81 13.18 -14.49
C LYS A 106 2.01 12.65 -13.69
N GLU A 107 1.76 11.80 -12.71
CA GLU A 107 2.81 11.08 -11.97
C GLU A 107 3.30 9.86 -12.75
N ASN A 108 2.46 9.30 -13.63
CA ASN A 108 2.81 8.17 -14.50
C ASN A 108 2.67 8.54 -15.99
N LYS A 109 3.56 8.00 -16.83
CA LYS A 109 3.42 8.02 -18.29
C LYS A 109 2.50 6.89 -18.74
N LEU A 110 1.71 7.11 -19.78
CA LEU A 110 0.83 6.08 -20.33
C LEU A 110 1.67 4.94 -20.91
N ASN A 111 1.60 3.76 -20.28
CA ASN A 111 2.20 2.55 -20.78
C ASN A 111 1.11 1.50 -21.07
N VAL A 112 0.93 1.19 -22.36
CA VAL A 112 -0.08 0.22 -22.82
C VAL A 112 0.19 -1.17 -22.28
N VAL A 113 1.46 -1.53 -22.08
CA VAL A 113 1.85 -2.84 -21.52
C VAL A 113 1.44 -2.94 -20.05
N GLU A 114 1.64 -1.89 -19.25
CA GLU A 114 1.22 -1.88 -17.84
C GLU A 114 -0.31 -2.00 -17.73
N ILE A 115 -1.05 -1.24 -18.54
CA ILE A 115 -2.51 -1.31 -18.60
C ILE A 115 -2.95 -2.75 -18.92
N PHE A 116 -2.39 -3.36 -19.96
CA PHE A 116 -2.71 -4.72 -20.36
C PHE A 116 -2.46 -5.72 -19.22
N LEU A 117 -1.32 -5.62 -18.54
CA LEU A 117 -0.96 -6.53 -17.43
C LEU A 117 -1.84 -6.33 -16.18
N ILE A 118 -2.26 -5.09 -15.89
CA ILE A 118 -3.23 -4.80 -14.82
C ILE A 118 -4.56 -5.49 -15.15
N PHE A 119 -5.07 -5.33 -16.38
CA PHE A 119 -6.32 -6.00 -16.80
C PHE A 119 -6.18 -7.52 -16.84
N LEU A 120 -5.03 -8.05 -17.25
CA LEU A 120 -4.75 -9.49 -17.25
C LEU A 120 -4.76 -10.06 -15.82
N THR A 121 -4.18 -9.32 -14.86
CA THR A 121 -4.22 -9.68 -13.44
C THR A 121 -5.66 -9.68 -12.92
N PHE A 122 -6.43 -8.63 -13.21
CA PHE A 122 -7.84 -8.53 -12.83
C PHE A 122 -8.66 -9.71 -13.36
N PHE A 123 -8.48 -10.06 -14.64
CA PHE A 123 -9.15 -11.20 -15.26
C PHE A 123 -8.74 -12.53 -14.60
N GLY A 124 -7.44 -12.70 -14.30
CA GLY A 124 -6.96 -13.88 -13.57
C GLY A 124 -7.60 -14.02 -12.18
N VAL A 125 -7.71 -12.93 -11.42
CA VAL A 125 -8.40 -12.91 -10.12
C VAL A 125 -9.88 -13.26 -10.27
N MET A 126 -10.56 -12.74 -11.30
CA MET A 126 -11.94 -13.13 -11.59
C MET A 126 -12.07 -14.63 -11.81
N LEU A 127 -11.18 -15.26 -12.57
CA LEU A 127 -11.23 -16.70 -12.80
C LEU A 127 -11.02 -17.51 -11.52
N ILE A 128 -10.13 -17.06 -10.61
CA ILE A 128 -9.91 -17.72 -9.32
C ILE A 128 -11.19 -17.66 -8.46
N LEU A 129 -11.88 -16.53 -8.45
CA LEU A 129 -13.01 -16.28 -7.55
C LEU A 129 -14.37 -16.70 -8.14
N THR A 130 -14.45 -16.91 -9.45
CA THR A 130 -15.67 -17.32 -10.16
C THR A 130 -15.86 -18.82 -10.06
N THR A 131 -16.26 -19.30 -8.89
CA THR A 131 -16.66 -20.71 -8.70
C THR A 131 -18.19 -20.83 -8.68
N GLY A 132 -18.77 -21.24 -9.81
CA GLY A 132 -19.97 -22.08 -9.87
C GLY A 132 -21.37 -21.47 -9.72
N SER A 133 -21.53 -20.18 -9.41
CA SER A 133 -22.85 -19.57 -9.24
C SER A 133 -23.03 -18.35 -10.14
N ALA A 134 -23.84 -18.49 -11.19
CA ALA A 134 -24.42 -17.36 -11.91
C ALA A 134 -25.59 -16.80 -11.08
N SER A 135 -25.29 -16.17 -9.96
CA SER A 135 -26.30 -15.52 -9.12
C SER A 135 -26.75 -14.20 -9.76
N VAL A 136 -28.04 -13.91 -9.64
CA VAL A 136 -28.58 -12.58 -9.93
C VAL A 136 -27.92 -11.57 -8.99
N PHE A 137 -27.25 -10.55 -9.54
CA PHE A 137 -26.55 -9.53 -8.75
C PHE A 137 -27.39 -8.27 -8.61
N SER A 138 -27.32 -7.62 -7.45
CA SER A 138 -27.89 -6.30 -7.24
C SER A 138 -26.98 -5.20 -7.75
N ILE A 139 -27.52 -4.27 -8.53
CA ILE A 139 -26.81 -3.06 -9.01
C ILE A 139 -26.27 -2.23 -7.84
N LEU A 140 -27.00 -2.18 -6.73
CA LEU A 140 -26.57 -1.46 -5.54
C LEU A 140 -25.30 -2.09 -4.95
N GLY A 141 -25.25 -3.42 -4.88
CA GLY A 141 -24.06 -4.13 -4.39
C GLY A 141 -22.85 -3.99 -5.34
N LEU A 142 -23.09 -3.82 -6.65
CA LEU A 142 -22.03 -3.52 -7.63
C LEU A 142 -21.45 -2.12 -7.41
N LEU A 143 -22.31 -1.10 -7.26
CA LEU A 143 -21.88 0.27 -7.00
C LEU A 143 -21.13 0.38 -5.66
N ILE A 144 -21.62 -0.29 -4.62
CA ILE A 144 -21.00 -0.33 -3.30
C ILE A 144 -19.65 -1.08 -3.35
N GLY A 145 -19.56 -2.21 -4.04
CA GLY A 145 -18.28 -2.90 -4.21
C GLY A 145 -17.29 -2.09 -5.06
N GLY A 146 -17.78 -1.37 -6.07
CA GLY A 146 -16.95 -0.40 -6.80
C GLY A 146 -16.44 0.71 -5.87
N ALA A 147 -17.27 1.23 -4.97
CA ALA A 147 -16.86 2.25 -4.00
C ALA A 147 -15.74 1.75 -3.05
N SER A 148 -15.70 0.45 -2.73
CA SER A 148 -14.62 -0.12 -1.94
C SER A 148 -13.29 -0.11 -2.70
N ALA A 149 -13.29 -0.28 -4.03
CA ALA A 149 -12.11 -0.12 -4.87
C ALA A 149 -11.53 1.31 -4.82
N PHE A 150 -12.39 2.33 -4.83
CA PHE A 150 -11.97 3.72 -4.63
C PHE A 150 -11.41 3.95 -3.23
N GLY A 151 -12.01 3.36 -2.19
CA GLY A 151 -11.46 3.39 -0.83
C GLY A 151 -10.06 2.78 -0.77
N ALA A 152 -9.82 1.67 -1.47
CA ALA A 152 -8.51 1.05 -1.53
C ALA A 152 -7.47 1.87 -2.29
N ALA A 153 -7.87 2.46 -3.40
CA ALA A 153 -7.04 3.41 -4.12
C ALA A 153 -6.67 4.61 -3.24
N PHE A 154 -7.65 5.14 -2.50
CA PHE A 154 -7.46 6.28 -1.62
C PHE A 154 -6.48 5.96 -0.48
N TYR A 155 -6.70 4.89 0.29
CA TYR A 155 -5.80 4.57 1.41
C TYR A 155 -4.39 4.19 0.94
N THR A 156 -4.23 3.74 -0.31
CA THR A 156 -2.90 3.42 -0.87
C THR A 156 -2.16 4.68 -1.31
N VAL A 157 -2.82 5.59 -2.03
CA VAL A 157 -2.16 6.74 -2.68
C VAL A 157 -2.08 7.96 -1.76
N GLN A 158 -3.16 8.26 -1.04
CA GLN A 158 -3.26 9.50 -0.27
C GLN A 158 -2.22 9.65 0.86
N PRO A 159 -1.83 8.62 1.64
CA PRO A 159 -0.90 8.81 2.74
C PRO A 159 0.57 8.92 2.29
N ARG A 160 0.91 8.77 1.00
CA ARG A 160 2.31 8.75 0.51
C ARG A 160 3.20 9.86 1.06
N MET A 161 2.70 11.11 1.09
CA MET A 161 3.46 12.25 1.63
C MET A 161 3.66 12.14 3.14
N LEU A 162 2.64 11.69 3.89
CA LEU A 162 2.73 11.46 5.32
C LEU A 162 3.69 10.33 5.64
N LEU A 163 3.65 9.24 4.87
CA LEU A 163 4.55 8.09 5.01
C LEU A 163 6.01 8.50 4.82
N LYS A 164 6.30 9.36 3.84
CA LYS A 164 7.64 9.93 3.64
C LYS A 164 8.10 10.83 4.79
N LYS A 165 7.18 11.60 5.39
CA LYS A 165 7.49 12.59 6.43
C LYS A 165 7.61 12.01 7.84
N TYR A 166 6.73 11.08 8.20
CA TYR A 166 6.58 10.56 9.57
C TYR A 166 6.93 9.07 9.71
N GLY A 167 7.16 8.38 8.58
CA GLY A 167 7.38 6.94 8.54
C GLY A 167 6.07 6.14 8.53
N SER A 168 6.14 4.94 7.94
CA SER A 168 4.99 4.06 7.78
C SER A 168 4.35 3.65 9.12
N PRO A 169 5.10 3.16 10.14
CA PRO A 169 4.49 2.70 11.39
C PRO A 169 3.64 3.75 12.10
N VAL A 170 4.06 5.02 12.12
CA VAL A 170 3.30 6.11 12.77
C VAL A 170 1.96 6.33 12.07
N ILE A 171 1.97 6.47 10.74
CA ILE A 171 0.77 6.80 9.95
C ILE A 171 -0.19 5.61 9.91
N VAL A 172 0.32 4.39 9.69
CA VAL A 172 -0.50 3.17 9.72
C VAL A 172 -1.10 2.97 11.11
N GLY A 173 -0.29 3.07 12.16
CA GLY A 173 -0.74 2.87 13.54
C GLY A 173 -1.86 3.82 13.95
N TRP A 174 -1.70 5.12 13.70
CA TRP A 174 -2.75 6.10 13.98
C TRP A 174 -3.98 5.94 13.09
N GLY A 175 -3.79 5.71 11.79
CA GLY A 175 -4.92 5.50 10.90
C GLY A 175 -5.75 4.29 11.33
N MET A 176 -5.10 3.19 11.70
CA MET A 176 -5.77 1.97 12.16
C MET A 176 -6.46 2.20 13.51
N LEU A 177 -5.80 2.91 14.44
CA LEU A 177 -6.38 3.21 15.74
C LEU A 177 -7.64 4.08 15.58
N PHE A 178 -7.58 5.15 14.80
CA PHE A 178 -8.76 5.99 14.52
C PHE A 178 -9.85 5.23 13.77
N GLY A 179 -9.46 4.35 12.83
CA GLY A 179 -10.42 3.53 12.12
C GLY A 179 -11.12 2.50 13.03
N GLY A 180 -10.37 1.84 13.92
CA GLY A 180 -10.92 0.93 14.93
C GLY A 180 -11.82 1.65 15.93
N LEU A 181 -11.42 2.85 16.39
CA LEU A 181 -12.27 3.69 17.25
C LEU A 181 -13.57 4.11 16.55
N ALA A 182 -13.52 4.43 15.25
CA ALA A 182 -14.72 4.74 14.47
C ALA A 182 -15.63 3.51 14.32
N PHE A 183 -15.06 2.33 14.06
CA PHE A 183 -15.81 1.07 14.00
C PHE A 183 -16.46 0.68 15.32
N GLN A 184 -15.92 1.15 16.45
CA GLN A 184 -16.50 0.89 17.77
C GLN A 184 -17.90 1.47 17.94
N PHE A 185 -18.25 2.54 17.22
CA PHE A 185 -19.61 3.09 17.21
C PHE A 185 -20.58 2.24 16.40
N ILE A 186 -20.08 1.40 15.49
CA ILE A 186 -20.88 0.51 14.65
C ILE A 186 -21.02 -0.85 15.33
N HIS A 187 -19.89 -1.47 15.67
CA HIS A 187 -19.82 -2.76 16.35
C HIS A 187 -18.77 -2.71 17.46
N PRO A 188 -19.21 -2.53 18.71
CA PRO A 188 -18.30 -2.50 19.83
C PRO A 188 -17.62 -3.84 20.07
N PHE A 189 -16.29 -3.85 20.21
CA PHE A 189 -15.52 -5.06 20.49
C PHE A 189 -16.00 -5.82 21.73
N TRP A 190 -16.61 -5.17 22.73
CA TRP A 190 -17.06 -5.82 23.97
C TRP A 190 -18.40 -6.57 23.83
N GLN A 191 -19.10 -6.46 22.69
CA GLN A 191 -20.32 -7.22 22.40
C GLN A 191 -20.00 -8.57 21.74
N LEU A 192 -18.89 -9.19 22.13
CA LEU A 192 -18.38 -10.44 21.58
C LEU A 192 -19.37 -11.60 21.76
N SER A 193 -19.72 -12.25 20.65
CA SER A 193 -20.39 -13.55 20.62
C SER A 193 -19.40 -14.66 20.21
N ILE A 194 -18.18 -14.65 20.76
CA ILE A 194 -17.16 -15.67 20.48
C ILE A 194 -17.03 -16.62 21.66
N GLU A 195 -16.90 -17.90 21.37
CA GLU A 195 -16.33 -18.87 22.30
C GLU A 195 -14.84 -18.61 22.50
N VAL A 196 -14.50 -18.01 23.65
CA VAL A 196 -13.14 -17.67 24.02
C VAL A 196 -12.37 -18.94 24.38
N THR A 197 -11.68 -19.50 23.40
CA THR A 197 -10.85 -20.71 23.53
C THR A 197 -9.42 -20.38 23.11
N LEU A 198 -8.44 -21.17 23.56
CA LEU A 198 -7.04 -20.94 23.19
C LEU A 198 -6.83 -20.92 21.65
N PRO A 199 -7.42 -21.83 20.85
CA PRO A 199 -7.30 -21.77 19.40
C PRO A 199 -7.91 -20.50 18.78
N SER A 200 -9.09 -20.06 19.24
CA SER A 200 -9.73 -18.84 18.70
C SER A 200 -8.91 -17.59 19.02
N ILE A 201 -8.31 -17.52 20.21
CA ILE A 201 -7.39 -16.43 20.58
C ILE A 201 -6.13 -16.46 19.71
N LEU A 202 -5.52 -17.63 19.47
CA LEU A 202 -4.31 -17.73 18.64
C LEU A 202 -4.58 -17.33 17.18
N LEU A 203 -5.71 -17.75 16.61
CA LEU A 203 -6.15 -17.34 15.28
C LEU A 203 -6.35 -15.82 15.22
N LEU A 204 -7.05 -15.25 16.20
CA LEU A 204 -7.31 -13.81 16.29
C LEU A 204 -6.00 -13.02 16.43
N LEU A 205 -5.08 -13.45 17.30
CA LEU A 205 -3.75 -12.84 17.44
C LEU A 205 -2.94 -12.93 16.14
N GLY A 206 -3.01 -14.06 15.43
CA GLY A 206 -2.42 -14.23 14.11
C GLY A 206 -2.94 -13.19 13.11
N ILE A 207 -4.26 -12.96 13.08
CA ILE A 207 -4.91 -11.95 12.22
C ILE A 207 -4.49 -10.53 12.63
N ILE A 208 -4.46 -10.22 13.92
CA ILE A 208 -4.10 -8.89 14.43
C ILE A 208 -2.64 -8.56 14.12
N VAL A 209 -1.73 -9.48 14.45
CA VAL A 209 -0.28 -9.22 14.36
C VAL A 209 0.23 -9.45 12.94
N LEU A 210 0.06 -10.66 12.41
CA LEU A 210 0.59 -11.01 11.09
C LEU A 210 -0.34 -10.51 9.98
N GLY A 211 -1.65 -10.72 10.12
CA GLY A 211 -2.62 -10.35 9.10
C GLY A 211 -2.85 -8.84 8.97
N THR A 212 -2.63 -8.07 10.03
CA THR A 212 -3.00 -6.65 10.05
C THR A 212 -1.78 -5.77 10.32
N ALA A 213 -1.18 -5.84 11.50
CA ALA A 213 -0.12 -4.91 11.87
C ALA A 213 1.10 -5.01 10.93
N VAL A 214 1.71 -6.19 10.83
CA VAL A 214 2.92 -6.39 10.03
C VAL A 214 2.61 -6.30 8.53
N ALA A 215 1.47 -6.84 8.09
CA ALA A 215 1.07 -6.79 6.68
C ALA A 215 0.88 -5.34 6.18
N PHE A 216 0.13 -4.50 6.90
CA PHE A 216 -0.12 -3.13 6.45
C PHE A 216 1.12 -2.23 6.56
N ILE A 217 1.94 -2.38 7.61
CA ILE A 217 3.23 -1.69 7.66
C ILE A 217 4.05 -2.09 6.44
N SER A 218 4.16 -3.38 6.14
CA SER A 218 4.94 -3.87 5.00
C SER A 218 4.40 -3.35 3.67
N TYR A 219 3.07 -3.40 3.47
CA TYR A 219 2.41 -2.92 2.27
C TYR A 219 2.63 -1.41 2.07
N LEU A 220 2.35 -0.57 3.06
CA LEU A 220 2.52 0.88 2.91
C LEU A 220 4.00 1.31 2.93
N SER A 221 4.89 0.54 3.57
CA SER A 221 6.34 0.76 3.45
C SER A 221 6.87 0.36 2.08
N SER A 222 6.25 -0.62 1.41
CA SER A 222 6.66 -1.03 0.06
C SER A 222 6.55 0.12 -0.95
N MET A 223 5.68 1.10 -0.71
CA MET A 223 5.52 2.31 -1.52
C MET A 223 6.77 3.20 -1.58
N ALA A 224 7.75 2.98 -0.69
CA ALA A 224 9.05 3.62 -0.76
C ALA A 224 9.98 2.98 -1.82
N TYR A 225 9.66 1.76 -2.27
CA TYR A 225 10.48 0.94 -3.17
C TYR A 225 9.81 0.71 -4.52
N ILE A 226 8.48 0.51 -4.53
CA ILE A 226 7.68 0.21 -5.72
C ILE A 226 6.53 1.21 -5.88
N GLU A 227 6.08 1.42 -7.11
CA GLU A 227 4.95 2.31 -7.38
C GLU A 227 3.63 1.69 -6.88
N ALA A 228 2.66 2.53 -6.49
CA ALA A 228 1.40 2.01 -5.97
C ALA A 228 0.58 1.13 -6.93
N PRO A 229 0.55 1.35 -8.26
CA PRO A 229 -0.12 0.42 -9.16
C PRO A 229 0.47 -0.98 -9.06
N LEU A 230 1.82 -1.10 -9.09
CA LEU A 230 2.50 -2.38 -8.96
C LEU A 230 2.24 -3.02 -7.58
N ALA A 231 2.37 -2.24 -6.51
CA ALA A 231 2.11 -2.72 -5.16
C ALA A 231 0.67 -3.23 -4.98
N SER A 232 -0.30 -2.53 -5.58
CA SER A 232 -1.70 -2.92 -5.57
C SER A 232 -1.95 -4.17 -6.43
N VAL A 233 -1.32 -4.30 -7.60
CA VAL A 233 -1.38 -5.53 -8.42
C VAL A 233 -0.77 -6.73 -7.68
N LEU A 234 0.32 -6.55 -6.93
CA LEU A 234 0.95 -7.62 -6.14
C LEU A 234 0.01 -8.19 -5.07
N THR A 235 -1.01 -7.45 -4.63
CA THR A 235 -2.03 -7.96 -3.72
C THR A 235 -2.87 -9.07 -4.34
N ALA A 236 -2.88 -9.24 -5.67
CA ALA A 236 -3.55 -10.35 -6.36
C ALA A 236 -2.96 -11.73 -6.02
N LEU A 237 -1.80 -11.78 -5.35
CA LEU A 237 -1.27 -13.02 -4.78
C LEU A 237 -2.06 -13.47 -3.54
N GLU A 238 -2.88 -12.61 -2.94
CA GLU A 238 -3.75 -12.94 -1.81
C GLU A 238 -4.75 -14.06 -2.11
N PRO A 239 -5.63 -13.94 -3.13
CA PRO A 239 -6.57 -15.01 -3.48
C PRO A 239 -5.85 -16.29 -3.92
N LEU A 240 -4.65 -16.19 -4.48
CA LEU A 240 -3.81 -17.34 -4.80
C LEU A 240 -3.39 -18.12 -3.55
N VAL A 241 -2.85 -17.41 -2.55
CA VAL A 241 -2.43 -18.03 -1.28
C VAL A 241 -3.64 -18.58 -0.53
N ALA A 242 -4.75 -17.83 -0.49
CA ALA A 242 -5.98 -18.28 0.14
C ALA A 242 -6.54 -19.56 -0.51
N SER A 243 -6.52 -19.64 -1.84
CA SER A 243 -6.95 -20.83 -2.58
C SER A 243 -6.04 -22.04 -2.31
N LEU A 244 -4.71 -21.86 -2.33
CA LEU A 244 -3.76 -22.92 -1.96
C LEU A 244 -3.98 -23.46 -0.55
N LEU A 245 -4.19 -22.57 0.42
CA LEU A 245 -4.49 -22.96 1.79
C LEU A 245 -5.85 -23.65 1.90
N ALA A 246 -6.85 -23.21 1.12
CA ALA A 246 -8.15 -23.84 1.12
C ALA A 246 -8.10 -25.29 0.63
N VAL A 247 -7.26 -25.59 -0.37
CA VAL A 247 -7.00 -26.96 -0.83
C VAL A 247 -6.30 -27.78 0.26
N MET A 248 -5.25 -27.23 0.89
CA MET A 248 -4.48 -27.93 1.92
C MET A 248 -5.28 -28.22 3.19
N ILE A 249 -6.10 -27.28 3.64
CA ILE A 249 -6.81 -27.35 4.93
C ILE A 249 -8.17 -28.00 4.78
N PHE A 250 -8.93 -27.64 3.74
CA PHE A 250 -10.31 -28.13 3.56
C PHE A 250 -10.42 -29.29 2.56
N GLY A 251 -9.31 -29.73 1.95
CA GLY A 251 -9.30 -30.83 0.98
C GLY A 251 -10.05 -30.51 -0.31
N LYS A 252 -10.26 -29.23 -0.63
CA LYS A 252 -10.89 -28.82 -1.90
C LYS A 252 -9.97 -29.18 -3.08
N SER A 253 -10.55 -29.52 -4.22
CA SER A 253 -9.79 -29.67 -5.48
C SER A 253 -9.81 -28.37 -6.27
N PHE A 254 -8.70 -28.04 -6.91
CA PHE A 254 -8.64 -26.92 -7.84
C PHE A 254 -9.55 -27.17 -9.06
N GLY A 255 -10.33 -26.15 -9.42
CA GLY A 255 -11.02 -26.12 -10.70
C GLY A 255 -10.06 -25.79 -11.85
N PHE A 256 -10.40 -26.18 -13.08
CA PHE A 256 -9.64 -25.81 -14.27
C PHE A 256 -9.52 -24.28 -14.44
N LEU A 257 -10.63 -23.56 -14.27
CA LEU A 257 -10.66 -22.09 -14.35
C LEU A 257 -9.81 -21.44 -13.25
N GLU A 258 -9.79 -22.03 -12.06
CA GLU A 258 -8.99 -21.55 -10.94
C GLU A 258 -7.50 -21.68 -11.25
N LEU A 259 -7.04 -22.84 -11.74
CA LEU A 259 -5.64 -23.04 -12.18
C LEU A 259 -5.24 -22.07 -13.29
N LEU A 260 -6.12 -21.84 -14.27
CA LEU A 260 -5.88 -20.88 -15.34
C LEU A 260 -5.75 -19.46 -14.79
N GLY A 261 -6.64 -19.07 -13.88
CA GLY A 261 -6.57 -17.77 -13.20
C GLY A 261 -5.27 -17.58 -12.41
N ILE A 262 -4.86 -18.60 -11.66
CA ILE A 262 -3.58 -18.63 -10.94
C ILE A 262 -2.40 -18.40 -11.89
N ALA A 263 -2.35 -19.14 -13.00
CA ALA A 263 -1.28 -19.00 -13.99
C ALA A 263 -1.25 -17.58 -14.59
N LEU A 264 -2.41 -17.03 -14.94
CA LEU A 264 -2.52 -15.68 -15.50
C LEU A 264 -2.03 -14.61 -14.52
N VAL A 265 -2.43 -14.68 -13.24
CA VAL A 265 -1.98 -13.73 -12.21
C VAL A 265 -0.46 -13.80 -12.06
N LEU A 266 0.12 -15.00 -11.96
CA LEU A 266 1.56 -15.16 -11.78
C LEU A 266 2.36 -14.59 -12.97
N ILE A 267 1.92 -14.87 -14.21
CA ILE A 267 2.55 -14.33 -15.41
C ILE A 267 2.42 -12.80 -15.45
N ALA A 268 1.23 -12.26 -15.21
CA ALA A 268 0.97 -10.83 -15.29
C ALA A 268 1.77 -10.03 -14.26
N VAL A 269 1.78 -10.48 -13.00
CA VAL A 269 2.52 -9.85 -11.90
C VAL A 269 4.03 -9.88 -12.15
N THR A 270 4.54 -11.01 -12.63
CA THR A 270 5.97 -11.18 -12.92
C THR A 270 6.41 -10.23 -14.04
N LEU A 271 5.65 -10.19 -15.15
CA LEU A 271 5.94 -9.29 -16.26
C LEU A 271 5.81 -7.82 -15.84
N LEU A 272 4.80 -7.47 -15.04
CA LEU A 272 4.61 -6.09 -14.59
C LEU A 272 5.77 -5.61 -13.72
N SER A 273 6.29 -6.50 -12.87
CA SER A 273 7.47 -6.21 -12.03
C SER A 273 8.71 -5.91 -12.88
N PHE A 274 8.89 -6.58 -14.02
CA PHE A 274 9.99 -6.29 -14.95
C PHE A 274 9.80 -4.96 -15.69
N VAL A 275 8.56 -4.63 -16.08
CA VAL A 275 8.23 -3.37 -16.76
C VAL A 275 8.51 -2.17 -15.85
N ASP A 276 8.03 -2.21 -14.60
CA ASP A 276 8.23 -1.14 -13.61
C ASP A 276 9.74 -0.89 -13.34
N ARG A 277 10.51 -1.97 -13.19
CA ARG A 277 11.97 -1.88 -13.00
C ARG A 277 12.67 -1.22 -14.19
N LYS A 278 12.24 -1.52 -15.42
CA LYS A 278 12.83 -0.95 -16.63
C LYS A 278 12.55 0.55 -16.73
N ILE A 279 11.35 0.99 -16.37
CA ILE A 279 10.97 2.42 -16.36
C ILE A 279 11.84 3.20 -15.38
N LYS A 280 12.07 2.70 -14.16
CA LYS A 280 12.95 3.35 -13.17
C LYS A 280 14.42 3.40 -13.57
N SER A 281 14.87 2.50 -14.45
CA SER A 281 16.27 2.44 -14.89
C SER A 281 16.61 3.38 -16.06
N GLN A 282 15.62 4.01 -16.69
CA GLN A 282 15.88 5.02 -17.71
C GLN A 282 16.22 6.35 -17.01
N PRO A 283 17.34 7.01 -17.35
CA PRO A 283 17.65 8.33 -16.82
C PRO A 283 16.49 9.27 -17.18
N GLU A 284 16.00 10.06 -16.21
CA GLU A 284 15.15 11.20 -16.52
C GLU A 284 15.92 12.07 -17.52
N GLU A 285 15.42 12.18 -18.76
CA GLU A 285 15.86 13.23 -19.68
C GLU A 285 15.58 14.55 -18.97
N GLU A 286 16.65 15.21 -18.49
CA GLU A 286 16.58 16.59 -18.02
C GLU A 286 15.84 17.41 -19.08
N PRO A 287 14.83 18.21 -18.71
CA PRO A 287 14.19 19.09 -19.67
C PRO A 287 15.29 19.99 -20.24
N HIS A 288 15.59 19.83 -21.53
CA HIS A 288 16.46 20.72 -22.27
C HIS A 288 16.00 22.16 -22.02
N GLU A 289 16.81 22.92 -21.28
CA GLU A 289 16.71 24.38 -21.30
C GLU A 289 16.91 24.81 -22.75
N GLU A 290 15.82 25.18 -23.43
CA GLU A 290 15.88 25.97 -24.64
C GLU A 290 16.61 27.28 -24.31
N CYS A 291 17.92 27.30 -24.56
CA CYS A 291 18.70 28.53 -24.59
C CYS A 291 18.34 29.30 -25.87
N GLY A 292 17.15 29.91 -25.86
CA GLY A 292 16.61 30.75 -26.91
C GLY A 292 17.09 32.20 -26.79
N THR A 293 18.23 32.48 -27.42
CA THR A 293 18.57 33.74 -28.11
C THR A 293 17.90 35.05 -27.65
N TYR A 294 18.59 35.82 -26.79
CA TYR A 294 18.53 37.28 -26.84
C TYR A 294 19.71 37.80 -27.65
N ASN A 295 19.50 37.97 -28.96
CA ASN A 295 20.28 38.92 -29.75
C ASN A 295 19.91 40.32 -29.28
N LEU A 296 20.90 41.10 -28.81
CA LEU A 296 21.06 42.54 -29.04
C LEU A 296 22.32 43.02 -28.29
N ILE A 297 23.39 43.32 -29.04
CA ILE A 297 24.29 44.49 -28.97
C ILE A 297 25.61 44.16 -29.73
N PRO A 298 25.98 44.90 -30.79
CA PRO A 298 27.22 44.71 -31.57
C PRO A 298 28.41 45.55 -31.00
N PRO A 299 29.62 45.43 -31.56
CA PRO A 299 30.88 45.32 -30.81
C PRO A 299 31.68 46.62 -30.74
N SER A 300 32.48 46.78 -29.67
CA SER A 300 33.77 47.48 -29.70
C SER A 300 34.43 47.39 -28.32
N PHE A 301 35.59 46.74 -28.24
CA PHE A 301 36.84 47.35 -27.76
C PHE A 301 37.93 46.26 -27.75
N ILE A 302 38.89 46.44 -28.66
CA ILE A 302 40.08 45.64 -28.86
C ILE A 302 41.21 46.24 -27.99
N HIS A 303 42.07 45.35 -27.46
CA HIS A 303 43.45 45.52 -26.96
C HIS A 303 43.67 45.63 -25.42
N PRO A 304 44.87 45.27 -24.90
CA PRO A 304 45.53 43.96 -25.01
C PRO A 304 46.12 43.47 -23.65
N LYS A 305 46.51 42.19 -23.56
CA LYS A 305 47.28 41.62 -22.44
C LYS A 305 48.63 42.34 -22.23
N PRO A 306 49.16 42.38 -21.00
CA PRO A 306 50.59 42.36 -20.78
C PRO A 306 51.06 40.98 -20.28
N ASN A 307 52.21 40.59 -20.81
CA ASN A 307 53.00 39.39 -20.52
C ASN A 307 54.21 39.82 -19.66
N LYS A 308 54.55 39.09 -18.59
CA LYS A 308 55.90 38.89 -17.98
C LYS A 308 55.72 38.21 -16.61
N ARG A 309 56.08 36.94 -16.39
CA ARG A 309 57.41 36.30 -16.16
C ARG A 309 58.14 36.75 -14.87
N ARG A 310 58.70 35.72 -14.21
CA ARG A 310 59.67 35.65 -13.07
C ARG A 310 59.05 35.65 -11.67
N ASP A 311 59.51 34.84 -10.71
CA ASP A 311 60.54 33.80 -10.62
C ASP A 311 60.28 33.04 -9.29
N ARG A 312 60.85 31.83 -9.18
CA ARG A 312 61.55 31.22 -8.01
C ARG A 312 61.26 31.78 -6.61
N SER A 313 61.25 31.04 -5.50
CA SER A 313 61.67 29.69 -5.10
C SER A 313 61.65 29.73 -3.56
N ASN A 314 61.48 28.57 -2.92
CA ASN A 314 61.88 28.29 -1.54
C ASN A 314 61.15 29.05 -0.42
N PHE A 315 60.45 28.33 0.45
CA PHE A 315 60.99 28.16 1.80
C PHE A 315 60.46 26.89 2.47
N PHE A 316 61.42 26.19 3.06
CA PHE A 316 61.34 24.96 3.82
C PHE A 316 60.57 25.15 5.14
N ASP A 317 59.92 24.06 5.57
CA ASP A 317 60.11 23.41 6.88
C ASP A 317 59.93 24.24 8.17
N ASN A 318 58.92 23.90 8.99
CA ASN A 318 59.20 23.34 10.33
C ASN A 318 57.93 23.06 11.17
N LYS A 319 57.91 21.83 11.68
CA LYS A 319 57.74 21.41 13.09
C LYS A 319 56.48 21.69 13.93
N SER A 320 56.13 20.56 14.58
CA SER A 320 55.83 20.35 16.01
C SER A 320 54.37 20.51 16.43
N LYS A 321 53.70 19.41 16.76
CA LYS A 321 53.67 18.75 18.10
C LYS A 321 53.11 19.66 19.19
N PHE A 322 51.85 19.42 19.57
CA PHE A 322 51.31 19.64 20.92
C PHE A 322 50.20 18.58 21.13
N ASN A 323 50.50 17.45 21.78
CA ASN A 323 50.31 17.13 23.21
C ASN A 323 48.82 17.15 23.63
N LYS A 324 48.13 16.01 23.72
CA LYS A 324 47.95 15.08 24.87
C LYS A 324 47.34 15.72 26.15
N ASN A 325 46.32 15.02 26.66
CA ASN A 325 45.70 15.03 28.00
C ASN A 325 44.46 15.93 28.20
N LEU A 326 43.27 15.34 28.09
CA LEU A 326 42.40 14.94 29.22
C LEU A 326 41.27 14.04 28.73
#